data_AF-A0AAW1G7E1-F1
#
_entry.id   AF-A0AAW1G7E1-F1
#
_cell.length_a   1.000
_cell.length_b   1.000
_cell.length_c   1.000
_cell.angle_alpha   90.00
_cell.angle_beta   90.00
_cell.angle_gamma   90.00
#
_symmetry.space_group_name_H-M   'P 1'
#
loop_
_entity.id
_entity.type
_entity.pdbx_description
1 polymer ?
#
loop_
_entity_poly.entity_id
_entity_poly.type
_entity_poly.pdbx_seq_one_letter_code
_entity_poly.pdbx_strand_id
1 'polypeptide(L)'
;MNATARGRALQKTASGVHMKHRRHLVTPFTIKRPAVPNSFHSSSGSQAKVFYSWLEGQCVEKRAFYRLISGLHASINIHLSARYLLDDSWFQRKWGHNASEFRQRFDWELTAGEGPKRLRSLYFLFLVELRALAKALPFFQRPSFQLFTGRPEEDRRHKEQLLHILQLARSFPLHFDETSLFAGSKQEAAKLKEDVRLAFLNISRIMDCVGCFKCRLWGKLQTQGLGTSLKILFSERQIEALPSSGDRRPSFQLSRQEIVSLLNAFGRISTSIRELKTFRWLLAEER
;
A
#
# COMPACT_ATOMS: atom_id res chain seq x y z
N MET A 1 -68.47 28.64 -41.14
CA MET A 1 -68.77 30.07 -40.89
C MET A 1 -67.94 30.53 -39.70
N ASN A 2 -67.34 31.72 -39.78
CA ASN A 2 -66.56 32.47 -38.75
C ASN A 2 -65.28 31.75 -38.24
N ALA A 3 -64.04 32.26 -38.37
CA ALA A 3 -63.45 33.54 -37.90
C ALA A 3 -63.22 33.56 -36.36
N THR A 4 -62.09 33.98 -35.76
CA THR A 4 -60.99 34.85 -36.27
C THR A 4 -59.67 34.74 -35.45
N ALA A 5 -58.53 35.10 -36.08
CA ALA A 5 -57.33 35.79 -35.55
C ALA A 5 -56.44 35.26 -34.36
N ARG A 6 -55.20 34.88 -34.73
CA ARG A 6 -53.86 35.27 -34.20
C ARG A 6 -53.65 35.62 -32.70
N GLY A 7 -52.71 34.92 -32.06
CA GLY A 7 -51.97 35.32 -30.84
C GLY A 7 -50.50 34.86 -30.88
N ARG A 8 -49.58 35.55 -30.16
CA ARG A 8 -48.11 35.37 -30.29
C ARG A 8 -47.51 34.31 -29.36
N ALA A 9 -46.32 33.84 -29.76
CA ALA A 9 -45.44 32.95 -29.01
C ALA A 9 -44.99 33.51 -27.63
N LEU A 10 -44.77 32.61 -26.66
CA LEU A 10 -43.77 32.78 -25.61
C LEU A 10 -43.30 31.43 -25.03
N GLN A 11 -42.00 31.38 -24.75
CA GLN A 11 -41.12 30.24 -24.46
C GLN A 11 -41.57 29.24 -23.36
N LYS A 12 -41.16 27.97 -23.54
CA LYS A 12 -40.42 27.17 -22.53
C LYS A 12 -39.64 26.02 -23.18
N THR A 13 -38.33 26.23 -23.35
CA THR A 13 -37.20 25.33 -22.98
C THR A 13 -37.43 23.81 -23.12
N ALA A 14 -36.78 23.05 -24.02
CA ALA A 14 -35.35 22.96 -24.36
C ALA A 14 -34.48 22.55 -23.14
N SER A 15 -33.60 21.53 -23.16
CA SER A 15 -33.09 20.68 -24.26
C SER A 15 -32.67 19.29 -23.76
N GLY A 16 -32.78 18.26 -24.61
CA GLY A 16 -31.93 17.06 -24.52
C GLY A 16 -30.75 17.17 -25.49
N VAL A 17 -29.54 16.74 -25.10
CA VAL A 17 -28.39 16.62 -26.01
C VAL A 17 -27.54 15.39 -25.68
N HIS A 18 -27.20 14.67 -26.74
CA HIS A 18 -26.27 13.53 -26.84
C HIS A 18 -25.07 13.49 -25.87
N MET A 19 -24.84 12.28 -25.35
CA MET A 19 -23.61 11.89 -24.67
C MET A 19 -22.47 11.68 -25.70
N LYS A 20 -21.64 12.70 -25.93
CA LYS A 20 -20.40 12.57 -26.72
C LYS A 20 -19.22 12.11 -25.86
N HIS A 21 -18.48 11.10 -26.32
CA HIS A 21 -17.14 10.81 -25.80
C HIS A 21 -16.22 12.03 -25.91
N ARG A 22 -15.47 12.34 -24.84
CA ARG A 22 -14.33 13.27 -24.91
C ARG A 22 -13.25 12.89 -23.90
N ARG A 23 -12.03 12.66 -24.40
CA ARG A 23 -10.81 12.59 -23.60
C ARG A 23 -10.38 14.02 -23.27
N HIS A 24 -10.09 14.31 -22.00
CA HIS A 24 -9.31 15.47 -21.52
C HIS A 24 -8.56 14.96 -20.28
N LEU A 25 -7.25 14.65 -20.32
CA LEU A 25 -6.09 15.54 -20.45
C LEU A 25 -5.99 16.53 -19.28
N VAL A 26 -4.86 16.44 -18.56
CA VAL A 26 -4.64 17.00 -17.22
C VAL A 26 -4.20 18.46 -17.27
N THR A 27 -4.78 19.31 -16.43
CA THR A 27 -4.20 20.59 -16.02
C THR A 27 -4.35 20.79 -14.51
N PRO A 28 -3.32 21.29 -13.79
CA PRO A 28 -3.35 21.40 -12.34
C PRO A 28 -4.06 22.69 -11.89
N PHE A 29 -5.14 22.57 -11.12
CA PHE A 29 -5.75 23.71 -10.42
C PHE A 29 -5.61 23.58 -8.90
N THR A 30 -5.00 24.61 -8.33
CA THR A 30 -4.67 24.73 -6.90
C THR A 30 -5.91 25.12 -6.09
N ILE A 31 -6.70 24.13 -5.64
CA ILE A 31 -7.94 24.36 -4.89
C ILE A 31 -7.63 24.64 -3.41
N LYS A 32 -8.00 25.84 -2.92
CA LYS A 32 -8.01 26.18 -1.49
C LYS A 32 -9.15 25.43 -0.78
N ARG A 33 -8.89 24.87 0.42
CA ARG A 33 -9.88 24.11 1.21
C ARG A 33 -10.79 25.03 2.05
N PRO A 34 -12.11 24.79 2.08
CA PRO A 34 -12.99 25.16 3.19
C PRO A 34 -12.89 24.17 4.37
N ALA A 35 -13.36 24.59 5.55
CA ALA A 35 -13.23 23.85 6.81
C ALA A 35 -14.27 22.73 7.03
N VAL A 36 -13.99 21.88 8.02
CA VAL A 36 -14.81 20.73 8.47
C VAL A 36 -15.88 21.19 9.48
N PRO A 37 -16.99 20.43 9.66
CA PRO A 37 -17.23 19.86 11.00
C PRO A 37 -17.60 18.36 11.02
N ASN A 38 -17.46 17.75 12.21
CA ASN A 38 -17.62 16.33 12.55
C ASN A 38 -18.97 15.71 12.12
N SER A 39 -19.10 14.40 11.86
CA SER A 39 -18.93 13.32 12.86
C SER A 39 -18.84 11.89 12.21
N PHE A 40 -18.84 10.72 12.89
CA PHE A 40 -19.04 10.44 14.33
C PHE A 40 -18.07 9.41 15.00
N HIS A 41 -18.46 8.14 15.23
CA HIS A 41 -17.91 7.27 16.31
C HIS A 41 -17.81 5.76 16.03
N SER A 42 -16.64 5.19 16.35
CA SER A 42 -16.48 3.92 17.08
C SER A 42 -15.25 4.02 18.01
N SER A 43 -15.14 3.16 19.02
CA SER A 43 -14.35 3.39 20.26
C SER A 43 -12.83 3.15 20.14
N SER A 44 -12.14 4.03 19.41
CA SER A 44 -10.69 4.28 19.57
C SER A 44 -10.31 5.74 19.24
N GLY A 45 -11.30 6.65 19.32
CA GLY A 45 -11.27 7.94 18.63
C GLY A 45 -10.25 8.97 19.13
N SER A 46 -9.84 8.93 20.39
CA SER A 46 -8.95 9.95 21.00
C SER A 46 -7.54 9.90 20.40
N GLN A 47 -6.79 8.82 20.62
CA GLN A 47 -5.41 8.73 20.12
C GLN A 47 -5.32 8.72 18.59
N ALA A 48 -6.30 8.10 17.92
CA ALA A 48 -6.40 8.18 16.47
C ALA A 48 -6.56 9.63 15.99
N LYS A 49 -7.55 10.40 16.50
CA LYS A 49 -7.73 11.81 16.10
C LYS A 49 -6.55 12.69 16.49
N VAL A 50 -5.89 12.46 17.63
CA VAL A 50 -4.67 13.19 18.01
C VAL A 50 -3.52 12.90 17.04
N PHE A 51 -3.32 11.65 16.64
CA PHE A 51 -2.35 11.27 15.61
C PHE A 51 -2.66 11.92 14.25
N TYR A 52 -3.94 11.95 13.83
CA TYR A 52 -4.34 12.62 12.58
C TYR A 52 -4.20 14.15 12.64
N SER A 53 -4.53 14.77 13.78
CA SER A 53 -4.45 16.22 13.99
C SER A 53 -3.01 16.74 13.96
N TRP A 54 -2.07 16.03 14.59
CA TRP A 54 -0.63 16.36 14.56
C TRP A 54 -0.01 16.33 13.15
N LEU A 55 -0.68 15.69 12.17
CA LEU A 55 -0.21 15.56 10.79
C LEU A 55 -0.75 16.65 9.84
N GLU A 56 -1.76 17.42 10.21
CA GLU A 56 -2.28 18.52 9.38
C GLU A 56 -1.38 19.75 9.47
N GLY A 57 -0.27 19.73 8.72
CA GLY A 57 0.63 20.86 8.57
C GLY A 57 2.11 20.54 8.32
N GLN A 58 2.49 19.26 8.22
CA GLN A 58 3.91 18.85 8.19
C GLN A 58 4.36 18.15 6.89
N CYS A 59 5.68 18.03 6.77
CA CYS A 59 6.46 17.80 5.54
C CYS A 59 6.10 16.54 4.71
N VAL A 60 6.58 16.50 3.46
CA VAL A 60 6.26 15.50 2.43
C VAL A 60 6.53 14.06 2.90
N GLU A 61 7.57 13.89 3.73
CA GLU A 61 8.08 12.62 4.22
C GLU A 61 7.15 12.01 5.28
N LYS A 62 6.55 12.82 6.15
CA LYS A 62 5.52 12.35 7.10
C LYS A 62 4.25 11.91 6.36
N ARG A 63 3.91 12.58 5.26
CA ARG A 63 2.83 12.17 4.36
C ARG A 63 3.15 10.85 3.64
N ALA A 64 4.42 10.61 3.28
CA ALA A 64 4.86 9.33 2.75
C ALA A 64 4.70 8.20 3.78
N PHE A 65 5.20 8.39 5.01
CA PHE A 65 5.04 7.41 6.09
C PHE A 65 3.57 7.08 6.36
N TYR A 66 2.71 8.10 6.44
CA TYR A 66 1.26 7.91 6.59
C TYR A 66 0.67 7.04 5.46
N ARG A 67 1.05 7.27 4.20
CA ARG A 67 0.58 6.46 3.06
C ARG A 67 1.05 5.00 3.15
N LEU A 68 2.26 4.73 3.66
CA LEU A 68 2.73 3.36 3.87
C LEU A 68 1.89 2.62 4.92
N ILE A 69 1.67 3.24 6.09
CA ILE A 69 0.83 2.64 7.15
C ILE A 69 -0.64 2.50 6.72
N SER A 70 -1.17 3.51 6.02
CA SER A 70 -2.51 3.47 5.41
C SER A 70 -2.65 2.33 4.40
N GLY A 71 -1.64 2.09 3.56
CA GLY A 71 -1.60 0.98 2.61
C GLY A 71 -1.50 -0.38 3.30
N LEU A 72 -0.74 -0.48 4.40
CA LEU A 72 -0.63 -1.71 5.19
C LEU A 72 -1.96 -2.06 5.85
N HIS A 73 -2.63 -1.08 6.46
CA HIS A 73 -3.97 -1.25 7.04
C HIS A 73 -5.01 -1.61 5.95
N ALA A 74 -4.94 -0.98 4.78
CA ALA A 74 -5.76 -1.38 3.63
C ALA A 74 -5.51 -2.85 3.23
N SER A 75 -4.25 -3.30 3.19
CA SER A 75 -3.90 -4.70 2.89
C SER A 75 -4.48 -5.69 3.91
N ILE A 76 -4.44 -5.36 5.20
CA ILE A 76 -5.01 -6.21 6.25
C ILE A 76 -6.53 -6.33 6.08
N ASN A 77 -7.20 -5.19 5.84
CA ASN A 77 -8.65 -5.13 5.62
C ASN A 77 -9.09 -5.92 4.37
N ILE A 78 -8.37 -5.82 3.25
CA ILE A 78 -8.66 -6.59 2.03
C ILE A 78 -8.59 -8.10 2.30
N HIS A 79 -7.61 -8.55 3.10
CA HIS A 79 -7.50 -9.96 3.44
C HIS A 79 -8.58 -10.46 4.40
N LEU A 80 -9.04 -9.61 5.31
CA LEU A 80 -10.20 -9.94 6.15
C LEU A 80 -11.44 -10.12 5.28
N SER A 81 -11.69 -9.20 4.34
CA SER A 81 -12.82 -9.32 3.41
C SER A 81 -12.67 -10.52 2.46
N ALA A 82 -11.47 -10.82 1.95
CA ALA A 82 -11.24 -11.91 0.98
C ALA A 82 -11.17 -13.31 1.61
N ARG A 83 -10.93 -13.37 2.92
CA ARG A 83 -10.86 -14.60 3.72
C ARG A 83 -11.72 -14.42 4.96
N TYR A 84 -12.98 -14.08 4.72
CA TYR A 84 -13.99 -13.89 5.74
C TYR A 84 -14.58 -15.25 6.13
N LEU A 85 -14.99 -15.41 7.39
CA LEU A 85 -15.76 -16.57 7.84
C LEU A 85 -17.23 -16.33 7.47
N LEU A 86 -17.67 -16.91 6.36
CA LEU A 86 -19.02 -16.72 5.81
C LEU A 86 -20.07 -17.55 6.55
N ASP A 87 -19.66 -18.70 7.09
CA ASP A 87 -20.51 -19.61 7.87
C ASP A 87 -19.64 -20.34 8.91
N ASP A 88 -20.16 -20.47 10.13
CA ASP A 88 -19.55 -21.12 11.30
C ASP A 88 -20.56 -22.08 11.95
N SER A 89 -21.10 -22.99 11.13
CA SER A 89 -21.98 -24.06 11.57
C SER A 89 -21.21 -25.14 12.35
N TRP A 90 -21.91 -25.91 13.20
CA TRP A 90 -21.28 -26.92 14.07
C TRP A 90 -20.54 -28.03 13.32
N PHE A 91 -20.88 -28.27 12.05
CA PHE A 91 -20.27 -29.29 11.19
C PHE A 91 -19.35 -28.71 10.10
N GLN A 92 -19.48 -27.42 9.74
CA GLN A 92 -18.71 -26.83 8.64
C GLN A 92 -18.40 -25.34 8.82
N ARG A 93 -17.12 -25.00 8.64
CA ARG A 93 -16.62 -23.62 8.52
C ARG A 93 -16.37 -23.25 7.06
N LYS A 94 -17.11 -22.27 6.55
CA LYS A 94 -16.93 -21.79 5.17
C LYS A 94 -16.18 -20.46 5.16
N TRP A 95 -14.97 -20.46 4.61
CA TRP A 95 -14.17 -19.25 4.41
C TRP A 95 -14.26 -18.79 2.95
N GLY A 96 -14.37 -17.49 2.69
CA GLY A 96 -14.43 -16.94 1.34
C GLY A 96 -14.51 -15.42 1.27
N HIS A 97 -14.81 -14.90 0.08
CA HIS A 97 -14.93 -13.47 -0.18
C HIS A 97 -16.27 -12.92 0.32
N ASN A 98 -16.22 -11.90 1.18
CA ASN A 98 -17.37 -11.11 1.62
C ASN A 98 -17.35 -9.75 0.91
N ALA A 99 -18.16 -9.61 -0.14
CA ALA A 99 -18.25 -8.40 -0.95
C ALA A 99 -18.88 -7.22 -0.19
N SER A 100 -19.82 -7.48 0.73
CA SER A 100 -20.44 -6.46 1.59
C SER A 100 -19.42 -5.86 2.57
N GLU A 101 -18.62 -6.70 3.23
CA GLU A 101 -17.52 -6.27 4.10
C GLU A 101 -16.48 -5.43 3.33
N PHE A 102 -16.17 -5.83 2.09
CA PHE A 102 -15.28 -5.06 1.23
C PHE A 102 -15.88 -3.70 0.87
N ARG A 103 -17.16 -3.63 0.47
CA ARG A 103 -17.87 -2.38 0.17
C ARG A 103 -17.85 -1.43 1.37
N GLN A 104 -18.23 -1.87 2.56
CA GLN A 104 -18.24 -1.04 3.77
C GLN A 104 -16.86 -0.41 4.08
N ARG A 105 -15.75 -1.05 3.70
CA ARG A 105 -14.39 -0.56 3.96
C ARG A 105 -13.78 0.29 2.85
N PHE A 106 -14.21 0.11 1.60
CA PHE A 106 -13.53 0.63 0.40
C PHE A 106 -14.42 1.31 -0.65
N ASP A 107 -15.74 1.19 -0.56
CA ASP A 107 -16.65 1.88 -1.47
C ASP A 107 -16.55 3.42 -1.32
N TRP A 108 -16.78 4.16 -2.41
CA TRP A 108 -16.68 5.62 -2.40
C TRP A 108 -17.77 6.29 -1.56
N GLU A 109 -19.02 5.87 -1.71
CA GLU A 109 -20.18 6.51 -1.09
C GLU A 109 -20.25 6.16 0.39
N LEU A 110 -20.14 4.86 0.72
CA LEU A 110 -20.19 4.37 2.10
C LEU A 110 -19.05 4.89 3.00
N THR A 111 -17.95 5.39 2.42
CA THR A 111 -16.78 5.87 3.17
C THR A 111 -16.47 7.36 2.97
N ALA A 112 -17.41 8.14 2.38
CA ALA A 112 -17.20 9.56 2.05
C ALA A 112 -15.88 9.82 1.27
N GLY A 113 -15.55 8.92 0.34
CA GLY A 113 -14.37 8.97 -0.51
C GLY A 113 -13.05 8.52 0.13
N GLU A 114 -13.04 8.04 1.38
CA GLU A 114 -11.82 7.53 2.04
C GLU A 114 -11.37 6.16 1.51
N GLY A 115 -12.29 5.29 1.12
CA GLY A 115 -12.02 3.96 0.59
C GLY A 115 -11.02 3.98 -0.58
N PRO A 116 -11.29 4.74 -1.66
CA PRO A 116 -10.34 4.88 -2.76
C PRO A 116 -9.05 5.63 -2.40
N LYS A 117 -9.01 6.46 -1.34
CA LYS A 117 -7.74 7.01 -0.81
C LYS A 117 -6.89 5.89 -0.19
N ARG A 118 -7.49 5.00 0.63
CA ARG A 118 -6.84 3.82 1.22
C ARG A 118 -6.32 2.86 0.15
N LEU A 119 -7.07 2.64 -0.93
CA LEU A 119 -6.62 1.83 -2.07
C LEU A 119 -5.43 2.47 -2.81
N ARG A 120 -5.42 3.80 -3.00
CA ARG A 120 -4.24 4.51 -3.54
C ARG A 120 -3.01 4.41 -2.61
N SER A 121 -3.22 4.36 -1.29
CA SER A 121 -2.15 4.08 -0.32
C SER A 121 -1.61 2.64 -0.43
N LEU A 122 -2.47 1.65 -0.70
CA LEU A 122 -2.04 0.26 -0.94
C LEU A 122 -1.13 0.15 -2.18
N TYR A 123 -1.54 0.72 -3.31
CA TYR A 123 -0.70 0.72 -4.52
C TYR A 123 0.62 1.47 -4.30
N PHE A 124 0.61 2.56 -3.53
CA PHE A 124 1.83 3.27 -3.16
C PHE A 124 2.78 2.40 -2.33
N LEU A 125 2.26 1.70 -1.30
CA LEU A 125 3.05 0.75 -0.51
C LEU A 125 3.66 -0.35 -1.40
N PHE A 126 2.85 -0.94 -2.30
CA PHE A 126 3.34 -1.97 -3.24
C PHE A 126 4.48 -1.46 -4.12
N LEU A 127 4.38 -0.25 -4.67
CA LEU A 127 5.43 0.33 -5.51
C LEU A 127 6.72 0.60 -4.73
N VAL A 128 6.61 1.00 -3.45
CA VAL A 128 7.77 1.21 -2.56
C VAL A 128 8.46 -0.10 -2.21
N GLU A 129 7.71 -1.15 -1.84
CA GLU A 129 8.27 -2.49 -1.58
C GLU A 129 8.85 -3.13 -2.86
N LEU A 130 8.18 -2.97 -4.01
CA LEU A 130 8.68 -3.41 -5.31
C LEU A 130 10.01 -2.72 -5.68
N ARG A 131 10.13 -1.40 -5.43
CA ARG A 131 11.38 -0.67 -5.65
C ARG A 131 12.49 -1.15 -4.71
N ALA A 132 12.17 -1.42 -3.45
CA ALA A 132 13.12 -1.98 -2.50
C ALA A 132 13.63 -3.36 -2.97
N LEU A 133 12.76 -4.25 -3.43
CA LEU A 133 13.15 -5.53 -4.01
C LEU A 133 14.06 -5.36 -5.23
N ALA A 134 13.69 -4.48 -6.18
CA ALA A 134 14.52 -4.18 -7.36
C ALA A 134 15.92 -3.65 -6.98
N LYS A 135 16.01 -2.78 -5.96
CA LYS A 135 17.28 -2.24 -5.44
C LYS A 135 18.09 -3.26 -4.62
N ALA A 136 17.44 -4.27 -4.03
CA ALA A 136 18.13 -5.32 -3.28
C ALA A 136 18.82 -6.38 -4.17
N LEU A 137 18.52 -6.43 -5.47
CA LEU A 137 19.05 -7.45 -6.39
C LEU A 137 20.58 -7.67 -6.29
N PRO A 138 21.46 -6.64 -6.26
CA PRO A 138 22.91 -6.85 -6.18
C PRO A 138 23.36 -7.58 -4.91
N PHE A 139 22.65 -7.38 -3.78
CA PHE A 139 22.94 -8.08 -2.53
C PHE A 139 22.70 -9.59 -2.66
N PHE A 140 21.60 -9.99 -3.31
CA PHE A 140 21.22 -11.39 -3.49
C PHE A 140 22.00 -12.09 -4.63
N GLN A 141 22.49 -11.35 -5.63
CA GLN A 141 23.31 -11.88 -6.73
C GLN A 141 24.70 -12.34 -6.30
N ARG A 142 25.21 -11.85 -5.16
CA ARG A 142 26.54 -12.23 -4.65
C ARG A 142 26.72 -13.76 -4.57
N PRO A 143 27.87 -14.31 -5.01
CA PRO A 143 28.19 -15.73 -4.81
C PRO A 143 28.17 -16.15 -3.34
N SER A 144 28.65 -15.27 -2.45
CA SER A 144 28.68 -15.47 -1.00
C SER A 144 27.31 -15.45 -0.29
N PHE A 145 26.22 -15.08 -0.98
CA PHE A 145 24.88 -15.15 -0.40
C PHE A 145 24.26 -16.55 -0.60
N GLN A 146 23.75 -17.15 0.48
CA GLN A 146 23.11 -18.47 0.46
C GLN A 146 21.82 -18.48 1.30
N LEU A 147 20.79 -19.21 0.83
CA LEU A 147 19.53 -19.43 1.54
C LEU A 147 19.57 -20.70 2.39
N PHE A 148 20.60 -20.87 3.22
CA PHE A 148 20.87 -22.14 3.92
C PHE A 148 19.64 -22.69 4.68
N THR A 149 19.16 -23.88 4.32
CA THR A 149 18.17 -24.66 5.09
C THR A 149 18.70 -26.03 5.51
N GLY A 150 19.92 -26.38 5.08
CA GLY A 150 20.49 -27.72 5.24
C GLY A 150 20.23 -28.64 4.04
N ARG A 151 19.66 -28.13 2.94
CA ARG A 151 19.35 -28.87 1.72
C ARG A 151 19.95 -28.16 0.49
N PRO A 152 21.21 -28.46 0.10
CA PRO A 152 21.95 -27.66 -0.89
C PRO A 152 21.24 -27.45 -2.23
N GLU A 153 20.61 -28.49 -2.79
CA GLU A 153 19.88 -28.38 -4.07
C GLU A 153 18.60 -27.54 -3.97
N GLU A 154 17.86 -27.65 -2.87
CA GLU A 154 16.70 -26.79 -2.61
C GLU A 154 17.15 -25.35 -2.38
N ASP A 155 18.22 -25.12 -1.62
CA ASP A 155 18.78 -23.80 -1.32
C ASP A 155 19.24 -23.08 -2.60
N ARG A 156 19.87 -23.81 -3.53
CA ARG A 156 20.23 -23.31 -4.87
C ARG A 156 18.99 -22.97 -5.70
N ARG A 157 18.03 -23.88 -5.81
CA ARG A 157 16.77 -23.67 -6.56
C ARG A 157 15.97 -22.48 -6.02
N HIS A 158 15.87 -22.33 -4.70
CA HIS A 158 15.21 -21.19 -4.07
C HIS A 158 15.96 -19.88 -4.34
N LYS A 159 17.30 -19.89 -4.39
CA LYS A 159 18.10 -18.70 -4.75
C LYS A 159 17.84 -18.29 -6.20
N GLU A 160 17.79 -19.24 -7.13
CA GLU A 160 17.47 -18.99 -8.55
C GLU A 160 16.06 -18.39 -8.71
N GLN A 161 15.05 -18.95 -8.05
CA GLN A 161 13.67 -18.43 -8.05
C GLN A 161 13.59 -17.02 -7.45
N LEU A 162 14.29 -16.76 -6.34
CA LEU A 162 14.38 -15.43 -5.74
C LEU A 162 15.01 -14.43 -6.71
N LEU A 163 16.14 -14.77 -7.34
CA LEU A 163 16.81 -13.90 -8.31
C LEU A 163 15.91 -13.58 -9.51
N HIS A 164 15.16 -14.56 -10.03
CA HIS A 164 14.19 -14.33 -11.10
C HIS A 164 13.08 -13.34 -10.69
N ILE A 165 12.52 -13.47 -9.47
CA ILE A 165 11.52 -12.52 -8.94
C ILE A 165 12.10 -11.10 -8.82
N LEU A 166 13.34 -10.97 -8.33
CA LEU A 166 14.01 -9.68 -8.17
C LEU A 166 14.38 -9.04 -9.52
N GLN A 167 14.75 -9.84 -10.53
CA GLN A 167 14.95 -9.39 -11.91
C GLN A 167 13.64 -8.90 -12.53
N LEU A 168 12.54 -9.63 -12.33
CA LEU A 168 11.21 -9.22 -12.79
C LEU A 168 10.78 -7.90 -12.12
N ALA A 169 11.03 -7.73 -10.82
CA ALA A 169 10.81 -6.48 -10.11
C ALA A 169 11.66 -5.31 -10.67
N ARG A 170 12.91 -5.58 -11.09
CA ARG A 170 13.78 -4.58 -11.73
C ARG A 170 13.35 -4.23 -13.16
N SER A 171 12.74 -5.16 -13.89
CA SER A 171 12.26 -4.96 -15.26
C SER A 171 10.99 -4.10 -15.35
N PHE A 172 10.26 -3.94 -14.24
CA PHE A 172 9.06 -3.13 -14.20
C PHE A 172 9.38 -1.62 -14.39
N PRO A 173 8.77 -0.91 -15.36
CA PRO A 173 9.06 0.50 -15.64
C PRO A 173 8.46 1.41 -14.56
N LEU A 174 9.16 1.50 -13.43
CA LEU A 174 8.74 2.27 -12.26
C LEU A 174 9.16 3.75 -12.40
N HIS A 175 8.31 4.58 -13.00
CA HIS A 175 8.48 6.04 -13.00
C HIS A 175 8.11 6.62 -11.63
N PHE A 176 9.02 6.47 -10.66
CA PHE A 176 8.92 7.06 -9.33
C PHE A 176 9.97 8.16 -9.21
N ASP A 177 9.57 9.37 -8.83
CA ASP A 177 10.52 10.44 -8.52
C ASP A 177 11.11 10.18 -7.13
N GLU A 178 12.24 9.47 -7.11
CA GLU A 178 13.00 9.12 -5.91
C GLU A 178 13.48 10.37 -5.15
N THR A 179 13.66 11.49 -5.85
CA THR A 179 14.11 12.74 -5.21
C THR A 179 13.04 13.35 -4.31
N SER A 180 11.77 13.23 -4.69
CA SER A 180 10.62 13.73 -3.94
C SER A 180 10.35 13.03 -2.59
N LEU A 181 11.01 11.89 -2.33
CA LEU A 181 10.73 11.05 -1.15
C LEU A 181 11.97 10.67 -0.32
N PHE A 182 13.14 10.55 -0.95
CA PHE A 182 14.35 10.04 -0.28
C PHE A 182 15.63 10.85 -0.57
N ALA A 183 15.63 11.80 -1.51
CA ALA A 183 16.79 12.67 -1.80
C ALA A 183 16.73 14.04 -1.10
N GLY A 184 16.27 14.07 0.16
CA GLY A 184 16.64 15.16 1.06
C GLY A 184 18.16 15.23 1.25
N SER A 185 18.65 16.30 1.87
CA SER A 185 20.06 16.39 2.28
C SER A 185 20.47 15.18 3.13
N LYS A 186 21.77 14.88 3.20
CA LYS A 186 22.29 13.73 4.00
C LYS A 186 21.77 13.74 5.45
N GLN A 187 21.54 14.92 6.03
CA GLN A 187 20.99 15.07 7.38
C GLN A 187 19.48 14.80 7.43
N GLU A 188 18.70 15.30 6.47
CA GLU A 188 17.25 15.04 6.39
C GLU A 188 16.95 13.57 6.12
N ALA A 189 17.69 12.93 5.20
CA ALA A 189 17.54 11.49 4.94
C ALA A 189 17.92 10.64 6.17
N ALA A 190 18.96 11.03 6.92
CA ALA A 190 19.32 10.37 8.18
C ALA A 190 18.28 10.57 9.28
N LYS A 191 17.74 11.79 9.43
CA LYS A 191 16.67 12.11 10.37
C LYS A 191 15.37 11.36 10.03
N LEU A 192 14.97 11.35 8.76
CA LEU A 192 13.81 10.60 8.29
C LEU A 192 13.98 9.10 8.57
N LYS A 193 15.16 8.53 8.30
CA LYS A 193 15.45 7.13 8.60
C LYS A 193 15.28 6.81 10.09
N GLU A 194 15.70 7.70 10.98
CA GLU A 194 15.54 7.51 12.43
C GLU A 194 14.09 7.74 12.91
N ASP A 195 13.41 8.79 12.45
CA ASP A 195 11.99 9.04 12.73
C ASP A 195 11.13 7.84 12.31
N VAL A 196 11.40 7.28 11.13
CA VAL A 196 10.79 6.05 10.61
C VAL A 196 11.12 4.84 11.48
N ARG A 197 12.38 4.67 11.90
CA ARG A 197 12.81 3.56 12.78
C ARG A 197 12.10 3.61 14.14
N LEU A 198 12.03 4.79 14.75
CA LEU A 198 11.33 5.04 16.01
C LEU A 198 9.82 4.79 15.87
N ALA A 199 9.21 5.22 14.76
CA ALA A 199 7.82 4.92 14.48
C ALA A 199 7.55 3.41 14.34
N PHE A 200 8.42 2.64 13.67
CA PHE A 200 8.29 1.18 13.60
C PHE A 200 8.52 0.48 14.94
N LEU A 201 9.44 0.95 15.78
CA LEU A 201 9.61 0.47 17.16
C LEU A 201 8.33 0.67 17.99
N ASN A 202 7.72 1.85 17.89
CA ASN A 202 6.46 2.15 18.58
C ASN A 202 5.29 1.34 18.03
N ILE A 203 5.17 1.16 16.71
CA ILE A 203 4.16 0.28 16.10
C ILE A 203 4.38 -1.18 16.56
N SER A 204 5.62 -1.67 16.64
CA SER A 204 5.88 -3.03 17.14
C SER A 204 5.44 -3.21 18.59
N ARG A 205 5.63 -2.21 19.45
CA ARG A 205 5.12 -2.21 20.83
C ARG A 205 3.59 -2.23 20.87
N ILE A 206 2.92 -1.45 20.00
CA ILE A 206 1.45 -1.48 19.87
C ILE A 206 0.97 -2.86 19.41
N MET A 207 1.70 -3.56 18.54
CA MET A 207 1.35 -4.93 18.13
C MET A 207 1.39 -5.93 19.29
N ASP A 208 2.22 -5.71 20.32
CA ASP A 208 2.23 -6.56 21.52
C ASP A 208 0.96 -6.42 22.39
N CYS A 209 0.21 -5.32 22.23
CA CYS A 209 -1.10 -5.12 22.84
C CYS A 209 -2.25 -5.79 22.05
N VAL A 210 -2.00 -6.31 20.84
CA VAL A 210 -3.05 -6.95 20.01
C VAL A 210 -3.33 -8.36 20.53
N GLY A 211 -4.53 -8.60 21.08
CA GLY A 211 -4.96 -9.90 21.63
C GLY A 211 -5.10 -11.03 20.59
N CYS A 212 -5.39 -10.69 19.34
CA CYS A 212 -5.42 -11.66 18.24
C CYS A 212 -3.99 -12.10 17.86
N PHE A 213 -3.58 -13.32 18.25
CA PHE A 213 -2.23 -13.86 17.96
C PHE A 213 -1.88 -13.88 16.46
N LYS A 214 -2.81 -14.28 15.57
CA LYS A 214 -2.61 -14.24 14.12
C LYS A 214 -2.38 -12.81 13.63
N CYS A 215 -3.12 -11.85 14.17
CA CYS A 215 -3.03 -10.44 13.82
C CYS A 215 -1.71 -9.83 14.31
N ARG A 216 -1.26 -10.20 15.53
CA ARG A 216 0.05 -9.83 16.08
C ARG A 216 1.20 -10.37 15.23
N LEU A 217 1.13 -11.64 14.81
CA LEU A 217 2.14 -12.28 13.96
C LEU A 217 2.27 -11.55 12.61
N TRP A 218 1.16 -11.38 11.88
CA TRP A 218 1.18 -10.69 10.59
C TRP A 218 1.52 -9.20 10.74
N GLY A 219 1.04 -8.55 11.79
CA GLY A 219 1.37 -7.16 12.13
C GLY A 219 2.86 -6.96 12.31
N LYS A 220 3.54 -7.77 13.13
CA LYS A 220 5.00 -7.72 13.31
C LYS A 220 5.76 -8.09 12.03
N LEU A 221 5.32 -9.12 11.30
CA LEU A 221 5.97 -9.53 10.05
C LEU A 221 5.93 -8.42 9.00
N GLN A 222 4.77 -7.79 8.79
CA GLN A 222 4.61 -6.78 7.75
C GLN A 222 5.26 -5.45 8.13
N THR A 223 5.26 -5.06 9.41
CA THR A 223 5.98 -3.86 9.85
C THR A 223 7.49 -4.05 9.78
N GLN A 224 8.01 -5.25 10.11
CA GLN A 224 9.42 -5.58 9.90
C GLN A 224 9.80 -5.56 8.42
N GLY A 225 9.02 -6.21 7.54
CA GLY A 225 9.29 -6.25 6.10
C GLY A 225 9.26 -4.87 5.43
N LEU A 226 8.35 -4.00 5.85
CA LEU A 226 8.31 -2.59 5.43
C LEU A 226 9.52 -1.79 5.97
N GLY A 227 9.90 -2.01 7.23
CA GLY A 227 11.13 -1.46 7.81
C GLY A 227 12.38 -1.91 7.05
N THR A 228 12.47 -3.17 6.65
CA THR A 228 13.53 -3.71 5.79
C THR A 228 13.51 -3.09 4.40
N SER A 229 12.33 -2.90 3.81
CA SER A 229 12.18 -2.23 2.51
C SER A 229 12.75 -0.82 2.53
N LEU A 230 12.43 -0.04 3.57
CA LEU A 230 12.97 1.31 3.75
C LEU A 230 14.46 1.29 4.09
N LYS A 231 14.94 0.34 4.90
CA LYS A 231 16.38 0.12 5.15
C LYS A 231 17.15 -0.10 3.83
N ILE A 232 16.60 -0.86 2.89
CA ILE A 232 17.20 -1.08 1.56
C ILE A 232 17.24 0.23 0.77
N LEU A 233 16.11 0.95 0.68
CA LEU A 233 16.02 2.21 -0.08
C LEU A 233 16.98 3.28 0.46
N PHE A 234 17.12 3.41 1.78
CA PHE A 234 18.10 4.32 2.41
C PHE A 234 19.57 3.86 2.32
N SER A 235 19.84 2.65 1.82
CA SER A 235 21.18 2.07 1.70
C SER A 235 21.61 1.81 0.26
N GLU A 236 20.90 2.35 -0.73
CA GLU A 236 21.19 2.21 -2.17
C GLU A 236 22.69 2.32 -2.51
N ARG A 237 23.33 3.45 -2.17
CA ARG A 237 24.77 3.67 -2.42
C ARG A 237 25.68 2.64 -1.74
N GLN A 238 25.24 2.04 -0.63
CA GLN A 238 25.99 0.99 0.07
C GLN A 238 25.82 -0.37 -0.61
N ILE A 239 24.66 -0.61 -1.23
CA ILE A 239 24.32 -1.83 -1.98
C ILE A 239 25.01 -1.84 -3.34
N GLU A 240 25.04 -0.70 -4.05
CA GLU A 240 25.74 -0.54 -5.33
C GLU A 240 27.27 -0.64 -5.14
N ALA A 241 27.80 -0.19 -4.00
CA ALA A 241 29.22 -0.32 -3.64
C ALA A 241 29.57 -1.64 -2.95
N LEU A 242 28.72 -2.67 -3.01
CA LEU A 242 29.05 -3.99 -2.44
C LEU A 242 30.19 -4.66 -3.22
N PRO A 243 31.22 -5.19 -2.54
CA PRO A 243 32.31 -5.90 -3.22
C PRO A 243 31.82 -7.23 -3.80
N SER A 244 32.26 -7.54 -5.02
CA SER A 244 31.99 -8.82 -5.69
C SER A 244 32.77 -9.99 -5.08
N SER A 245 33.91 -9.71 -4.43
CA SER A 245 34.82 -10.68 -3.78
C SER A 245 34.80 -10.56 -2.25
N GLY A 246 35.21 -11.62 -1.56
CA GLY A 246 34.90 -11.87 -0.15
C GLY A 246 35.75 -11.18 0.92
N ASP A 247 36.82 -10.48 0.55
CA ASP A 247 37.88 -10.07 1.51
C ASP A 247 37.53 -8.93 2.46
N ARG A 248 36.33 -8.32 2.34
CA ARG A 248 35.90 -7.23 3.23
C ARG A 248 34.48 -7.48 3.74
N ARG A 249 34.27 -7.18 5.03
CA ARG A 249 32.92 -7.18 5.63
C ARG A 249 32.02 -6.23 4.83
N PRO A 250 30.87 -6.69 4.31
CA PRO A 250 30.02 -5.85 3.48
C PRO A 250 29.38 -4.74 4.32
N SER A 251 29.37 -3.53 3.74
CA SER A 251 28.77 -2.30 4.30
C SER A 251 27.26 -2.44 4.57
N PHE A 252 26.59 -3.34 3.85
CA PHE A 252 25.17 -3.64 3.97
C PHE A 252 24.93 -5.13 4.20
N GLN A 253 24.07 -5.45 5.18
CA GLN A 253 23.67 -6.80 5.53
C GLN A 253 22.18 -6.88 5.88
N LEU A 254 21.56 -8.00 5.52
CA LEU A 254 20.21 -8.39 5.92
C LEU A 254 20.29 -9.71 6.69
N SER A 255 19.67 -9.76 7.86
CA SER A 255 19.46 -10.99 8.62
C SER A 255 18.42 -11.91 7.96
N ARG A 256 18.39 -13.19 8.33
CA ARG A 256 17.36 -14.13 7.87
C ARG A 256 15.94 -13.61 8.16
N GLN A 257 15.73 -13.00 9.32
CA GLN A 257 14.42 -12.49 9.72
C GLN A 257 13.97 -11.30 8.84
N GLU A 258 14.89 -10.39 8.51
CA GLU A 258 14.64 -9.30 7.56
C GLU A 258 14.33 -9.81 6.15
N ILE A 259 15.05 -10.83 5.66
CA ILE A 259 14.81 -11.42 4.32
C ILE A 259 13.42 -12.11 4.28
N VAL A 260 13.11 -12.91 5.30
CA VAL A 260 11.82 -13.61 5.40
C VAL A 260 10.66 -12.61 5.52
N SER A 261 10.78 -11.59 6.37
CA SER A 261 9.74 -10.58 6.55
C SER A 261 9.56 -9.69 5.31
N LEU A 262 10.64 -9.27 4.64
CA LEU A 262 10.60 -8.53 3.37
C LEU A 262 9.78 -9.27 2.29
N LEU A 263 10.14 -10.53 2.00
CA LEU A 263 9.49 -11.31 0.96
C LEU A 263 8.03 -11.66 1.31
N ASN A 264 7.77 -12.01 2.58
CA ASN A 264 6.40 -12.30 3.02
C ASN A 264 5.53 -11.04 3.04
N ALA A 265 6.03 -9.89 3.49
CA ALA A 265 5.29 -8.62 3.50
C ALA A 265 4.85 -8.27 2.07
N PHE A 266 5.79 -8.23 1.12
CA PHE A 266 5.49 -8.00 -0.29
C PHE A 266 4.51 -9.06 -0.86
N GLY A 267 4.68 -10.32 -0.49
CA GLY A 267 3.74 -11.39 -0.85
C GLY A 267 2.30 -11.12 -0.36
N ARG A 268 2.13 -10.54 0.84
CA ARG A 268 0.82 -10.08 1.32
C ARG A 268 0.31 -8.90 0.49
N ILE A 269 1.11 -7.85 0.26
CA ILE A 269 0.64 -6.68 -0.50
C ILE A 269 0.26 -7.06 -1.95
N SER A 270 1.07 -7.91 -2.59
CA SER A 270 0.80 -8.50 -3.90
C SER A 270 -0.50 -9.31 -3.91
N THR A 271 -0.74 -10.13 -2.88
CA THR A 271 -2.01 -10.85 -2.70
C THR A 271 -3.19 -9.88 -2.61
N SER A 272 -3.10 -8.81 -1.82
CA SER A 272 -4.16 -7.79 -1.73
C SER A 272 -4.51 -7.17 -3.08
N ILE A 273 -3.50 -6.84 -3.91
CA ILE A 273 -3.73 -6.29 -5.25
C ILE A 273 -4.40 -7.31 -6.18
N ARG A 274 -4.08 -8.59 -6.05
CA ARG A 274 -4.79 -9.66 -6.77
C ARG A 274 -6.25 -9.76 -6.31
N GLU A 275 -6.51 -9.75 -5.00
CA GLU A 275 -7.89 -9.81 -4.48
C GLU A 275 -8.73 -8.59 -4.87
N LEU A 276 -8.13 -7.41 -5.11
CA LEU A 276 -8.85 -6.27 -5.72
C LEU A 276 -9.38 -6.58 -7.12
N LYS A 277 -8.73 -7.45 -7.91
CA LYS A 277 -9.28 -7.91 -9.19
C LYS A 277 -10.48 -8.83 -8.95
N THR A 278 -10.40 -9.73 -7.99
CA THR A 278 -11.51 -10.62 -7.59
C THR A 278 -12.73 -9.82 -7.14
N PHE A 279 -12.55 -8.85 -6.23
CA PHE A 279 -13.65 -8.00 -5.77
C PHE A 279 -14.25 -7.13 -6.87
N ARG A 280 -13.46 -6.61 -7.82
CA ARG A 280 -14.00 -5.88 -8.97
C ARG A 280 -14.90 -6.75 -9.85
N TRP A 281 -14.62 -8.05 -9.96
CA TRP A 281 -15.45 -8.98 -10.70
C TRP A 281 -16.73 -9.31 -9.91
N LEU A 282 -16.62 -9.70 -8.63
CA LEU A 282 -17.78 -9.96 -7.75
C LEU A 282 -18.76 -8.78 -7.70
N LEU A 283 -18.25 -7.56 -7.55
CA LEU A 283 -19.07 -6.34 -7.50
C LEU A 283 -19.67 -5.91 -8.85
N ALA A 284 -19.22 -6.51 -9.96
CA ALA A 284 -19.81 -6.32 -11.28
C ALA A 284 -20.92 -7.34 -11.57
N GLU A 285 -20.91 -8.49 -10.89
CA GLU A 285 -21.92 -9.55 -11.00
C GLU A 285 -23.07 -9.36 -9.98
N GLU A 286 -22.84 -8.61 -8.90
CA GLU A 286 -23.88 -8.12 -7.97
C GLU A 286 -24.70 -6.92 -8.51
N ARG A 287 -24.57 -6.55 -9.80
CA ARG A 287 -25.22 -5.39 -10.44
C ARG A 287 -26.08 -5.78 -11.64
#